data_AF-A0A931M7E1-F1
#
_entry.id   AF-A0A931M7E1-F1
#
_cell.length_a   1.000
_cell.length_b   1.000
_cell.length_c   1.000
_cell.angle_alpha   90.00
_cell.angle_beta   90.00
_cell.angle_gamma   90.00
#
_symmetry.space_group_name_H-M   'P 1'
#
loop_
_entity.id
_entity.type
_entity.pdbx_description
1 polymer ?
#
loop_
_entity_poly.entity_id
_entity_poly.type
_entity_poly.pdbx_seq_one_letter_code
_entity_poly.pdbx_strand_id
1 'polypeptide(L)'
;TGHTHQPVFESLTHLERLYQQLALAINNNNIEERQRLQLEIVSRKHDYNHVDKNYHSAKPTYFNTGCCCFSDGDITGIEIADGMIRLIKWSYDENKNSVKSILEEIALEQLIIKLS
;
A
#
# COMPACT_ATOMS: atom_id res chain seq x y z
N THR A 1 -10.00 -12.43 12.70
CA THR A 1 -9.98 -12.84 11.29
C THR A 1 -8.64 -12.40 10.73
N GLY A 2 -7.81 -13.35 10.30
CA GLY A 2 -6.39 -13.13 9.98
C GLY A 2 -6.18 -12.21 8.78
N HIS A 3 -4.94 -11.75 8.60
CA HIS A 3 -4.43 -10.85 7.55
C HIS A 3 -4.62 -11.33 6.08
N THR A 4 -5.53 -12.27 5.81
CA THR A 4 -5.63 -13.02 4.55
C THR A 4 -6.47 -12.34 3.46
N HIS A 5 -7.07 -11.16 3.69
CA HIS A 5 -7.84 -10.45 2.66
C HIS A 5 -7.34 -9.03 2.33
N GLN A 6 -6.41 -8.47 3.11
CA GLN A 6 -5.92 -7.10 2.89
C GLN A 6 -4.52 -7.12 2.28
N PRO A 7 -4.26 -6.34 1.22
CA PRO A 7 -2.92 -6.20 0.67
C PRO A 7 -2.01 -5.52 1.71
N VAL A 8 -0.80 -6.06 1.82
CA VAL A 8 0.26 -5.55 2.70
C VAL A 8 1.51 -5.32 1.87
N PHE A 9 2.14 -4.17 2.02
CA PHE A 9 3.36 -3.81 1.32
C PHE A 9 4.32 -3.17 2.33
N GLU A 10 5.57 -3.64 2.36
CA GLU A 10 6.53 -3.29 3.42
C GLU A 10 5.99 -3.54 4.85
N SER A 11 5.25 -4.63 5.06
CA SER A 11 4.59 -4.99 6.33
C SER A 11 3.49 -4.04 6.79
N LEU A 12 3.08 -3.09 5.94
CA LEU A 12 2.03 -2.14 6.24
C LEU A 12 0.80 -2.37 5.37
N THR A 13 -0.38 -2.23 5.95
CA THR A 13 -1.61 -2.02 5.19
C THR A 13 -1.59 -0.65 4.52
N HIS A 14 -2.49 -0.40 3.56
CA HIS A 14 -2.63 0.94 2.97
C HIS A 14 -2.96 1.99 4.02
N LEU A 15 -3.85 1.67 4.96
CA LEU A 15 -4.26 2.61 6.01
C LEU A 15 -3.10 2.98 6.94
N GLU A 16 -2.27 2.01 7.32
CA GLU A 16 -1.06 2.26 8.11
C GLU A 16 -0.05 3.13 7.35
N ARG A 17 0.14 2.92 6.04
CA ARG A 17 0.97 3.80 5.21
C ARG A 17 0.43 5.22 5.16
N LEU A 18 -0.88 5.41 4.99
CA LEU A 18 -1.49 6.74 5.02
C LEU A 18 -1.22 7.47 6.34
N TYR A 19 -1.27 6.76 7.48
CA TYR A 19 -0.92 7.36 8.76
C TYR A 19 0.58 7.71 8.88
N GLN A 20 1.48 6.88 8.35
CA GLN A 20 2.91 7.23 8.29
C GLN A 20 3.16 8.46 7.42
N GLN A 21 2.55 8.52 6.23
CA GLN A 21 2.63 9.67 5.33
C GLN A 21 2.07 10.93 5.98
N LEU A 22 0.98 10.81 6.75
CA LEU A 22 0.40 11.93 7.48
C LEU A 22 1.36 12.47 8.54
N ALA A 23 2.01 11.58 9.30
CA ALA A 23 3.02 11.99 10.29
C ALA A 23 4.20 12.73 9.62
N LEU A 24 4.67 12.27 8.46
CA LEU A 24 5.70 12.95 7.68
C LEU A 24 5.23 14.32 7.16
N ALA A 25 4.01 14.40 6.64
CA ALA A 25 3.44 15.66 6.15
C ALA A 25 3.30 16.70 7.28
N ILE A 26 2.91 16.26 8.49
CA ILE A 26 2.87 17.11 9.69
C ILE A 26 4.27 17.62 10.03
N ASN A 27 5.26 16.71 10.09
CA ASN A 27 6.65 17.08 10.42
C ASN A 27 7.26 18.04 9.39
N ASN A 28 6.88 17.90 8.12
CA ASN A 28 7.36 18.75 7.03
C ASN A 28 6.52 20.01 6.83
N ASN A 29 5.50 20.27 7.67
CA ASN A 29 4.54 21.38 7.53
C ASN A 29 3.84 21.44 6.15
N ASN A 30 3.65 20.30 5.49
CA ASN A 30 2.95 20.23 4.22
C ASN A 30 1.43 20.18 4.46
N ILE A 31 0.80 21.35 4.46
CA ILE A 31 -0.63 21.52 4.79
C ILE A 31 -1.55 20.88 3.76
N GLU A 32 -1.22 21.01 2.47
CA GLU A 32 -2.02 20.44 1.38
C GLU A 32 -2.05 18.92 1.46
N GLU A 33 -0.86 18.31 1.59
CA GLU A 33 -0.74 16.85 1.66
C GLU A 33 -1.39 16.30 2.94
N ARG A 34 -1.24 17.01 4.06
CA ARG A 34 -1.94 16.68 5.30
C ARG A 34 -3.46 16.63 5.10
N GLN A 35 -4.05 17.64 4.45
CA GLN A 35 -5.50 17.67 4.22
C GLN A 35 -5.96 16.52 3.32
N ARG A 36 -5.21 16.29 2.22
CA ARG A 36 -5.47 15.17 1.30
C ARG A 36 -5.47 13.83 2.02
N LEU A 37 -4.43 13.56 2.81
CA LEU A 37 -4.27 12.32 3.57
C LEU A 37 -5.35 12.15 4.64
N GLN A 38 -5.74 13.23 5.34
CA GLN A 38 -6.80 13.18 6.33
C GLN A 38 -8.15 12.78 5.71
N LEU A 39 -8.49 13.35 4.55
CA LEU A 39 -9.71 12.98 3.82
C LEU A 39 -9.68 11.51 3.37
N GLU A 40 -8.55 11.06 2.83
CA GLU A 40 -8.40 9.67 2.39
C GLU A 40 -8.50 8.67 3.55
N ILE A 41 -7.88 8.98 4.70
CA ILE A 41 -7.97 8.16 5.91
C ILE A 41 -9.42 8.04 6.37
N VAL A 42 -10.18 9.14 6.41
CA VAL A 42 -11.60 9.11 6.81
C VAL A 42 -12.41 8.24 5.85
N SER A 43 -12.17 8.37 4.54
CA SER A 43 -12.86 7.60 3.51
C SER A 43 -12.54 6.10 3.53
N ARG A 44 -11.37 5.69 4.03
CA ARG A 44 -10.94 4.28 3.98
C ARG A 44 -11.04 3.57 5.33
N LYS A 45 -11.21 4.31 6.43
CA LYS A 45 -11.15 3.73 7.79
C LYS A 45 -12.15 2.58 7.99
N HIS A 46 -13.29 2.60 7.30
CA HIS A 46 -14.30 1.53 7.39
C HIS A 46 -13.90 0.24 6.68
N ASP A 47 -12.93 0.27 5.77
CA ASP A 47 -12.45 -0.92 5.04
C ASP A 47 -11.44 -1.75 5.86
N TYR A 48 -11.01 -1.21 7.01
CA TYR A 48 -10.00 -1.82 7.87
C TYR A 48 -10.58 -2.21 9.22
N ASN A 49 -10.50 -3.49 9.53
CA ASN A 49 -10.96 -4.04 10.81
C ASN A 49 -10.07 -3.62 12.00
N HIS A 50 -8.80 -3.34 11.72
CA HIS A 50 -7.79 -3.02 12.72
C HIS A 50 -6.63 -2.25 12.09
N VAL A 51 -5.98 -1.40 12.90
CA VAL A 51 -4.69 -0.76 12.61
C VAL A 51 -3.77 -1.18 13.74
N ASP A 52 -2.64 -1.81 13.42
CA ASP A 52 -1.68 -2.21 14.44
C ASP A 52 -1.11 -0.94 15.09
N LYS A 53 -0.99 -0.91 16.42
CA LYS A 53 -0.40 0.23 17.13
C LYS A 53 1.10 0.34 16.92
N ASN A 54 1.76 -0.75 16.53
CA ASN A 54 3.20 -0.84 16.34
C ASN A 54 3.62 -0.74 14.87
N TYR A 55 2.73 -0.33 13.97
CA TYR A 55 3.05 -0.17 12.54
C TYR A 55 4.25 0.76 12.28
N HIS A 56 4.58 1.68 13.20
CA HIS A 56 5.78 2.51 13.12
C HIS A 56 7.11 1.76 13.25
N SER A 57 7.11 0.59 13.91
CA SER A 57 8.30 -0.25 14.10
C SER A 57 8.31 -1.49 13.21
N ALA A 58 7.38 -1.57 12.26
CA ALA A 58 7.29 -2.68 11.33
C ALA A 58 8.53 -2.73 10.42
N LYS A 59 9.25 -3.86 10.44
CA LYS A 59 10.33 -4.11 9.49
C LYS A 59 9.72 -4.43 8.12
N PRO A 60 10.22 -3.86 7.00
CA PRO A 60 9.65 -4.04 5.66
C PRO A 60 9.97 -5.42 5.07
N THR A 61 9.42 -6.47 5.68
CA THR A 61 9.77 -7.88 5.41
C THR A 61 8.58 -8.70 4.91
N TYR A 62 7.36 -8.16 5.01
CA TYR A 62 6.15 -8.86 4.61
C TYR A 62 5.46 -8.16 3.43
N PHE A 63 5.24 -8.91 2.36
CA PHE A 63 4.57 -8.48 1.15
C PHE A 63 3.45 -9.46 0.83
N ASN A 64 2.23 -8.97 0.79
CA ASN A 64 1.02 -9.72 0.50
C ASN A 64 0.18 -8.94 -0.52
N THR A 65 -0.23 -9.59 -1.59
CA THR A 65 -1.06 -8.99 -2.64
C THR A 65 -2.51 -8.78 -2.23
N GLY A 66 -2.94 -9.36 -1.10
CA GLY A 66 -4.35 -9.51 -0.75
C GLY A 66 -5.01 -10.59 -1.62
N CYS A 67 -6.32 -10.50 -1.84
CA CYS A 67 -7.00 -11.35 -2.81
C CYS A 67 -6.35 -11.18 -4.20
N CYS A 68 -5.75 -12.24 -4.72
CA CYS A 68 -5.13 -12.24 -6.05
C CYS A 68 -6.16 -12.15 -7.17
N CYS A 69 -7.43 -12.45 -6.91
CA CYS A 69 -8.53 -12.32 -7.86
C CYS A 69 -9.74 -11.72 -7.15
N PHE A 70 -10.26 -10.62 -7.69
CA PHE A 70 -11.48 -9.96 -7.22
C PHE A 70 -12.68 -10.42 -8.08
N SER A 71 -13.90 -10.26 -7.56
CA SER A 71 -15.13 -10.70 -8.25
C SER A 71 -15.43 -9.90 -9.52
N ASP A 72 -14.84 -8.71 -9.66
CA ASP A 72 -14.88 -7.86 -10.85
C ASP A 72 -13.81 -8.24 -11.90
N GLY A 73 -12.98 -9.26 -11.62
CA GLY A 73 -11.93 -9.73 -12.50
C GLY A 73 -10.60 -8.99 -12.34
N ASP A 74 -10.51 -8.04 -11.41
CA ASP A 74 -9.24 -7.39 -11.07
C ASP A 74 -8.29 -8.41 -10.41
N ILE A 75 -7.00 -8.20 -10.59
CA ILE A 75 -5.94 -9.06 -10.06
C ILE A 75 -4.86 -8.19 -9.43
N THR A 76 -4.33 -8.60 -8.29
CA THR A 76 -3.13 -7.98 -7.70
C THR A 76 -1.97 -8.97 -7.65
N GLY A 77 -0.76 -8.44 -7.75
CA GLY A 77 0.48 -9.23 -7.79
C GLY A 77 1.67 -8.46 -7.23
N ILE A 78 2.70 -9.19 -6.82
CA ILE A 78 4.02 -8.60 -6.57
C ILE A 78 4.85 -8.75 -7.83
N GLU A 79 5.42 -7.64 -8.30
CA GLU A 79 6.40 -7.62 -9.38
C GLU A 79 7.78 -7.32 -8.79
N ILE A 80 8.80 -8.08 -9.21
CA ILE A 80 10.21 -7.81 -8.90
C ILE A 80 10.95 -7.69 -10.23
N ALA A 81 11.18 -6.45 -10.64
CA ALA A 81 11.81 -6.12 -11.92
C ALA A 81 12.47 -4.73 -11.84
N ASP A 82 13.48 -4.50 -12.67
CA ASP A 82 14.14 -3.20 -12.82
C ASP A 82 14.68 -2.59 -11.52
N GLY A 83 15.17 -3.45 -10.60
CA GLY A 83 15.68 -3.01 -9.31
C GLY A 83 14.59 -2.59 -8.32
N MET A 84 13.33 -2.90 -8.59
CA MET A 84 12.18 -2.51 -7.78
C MET A 84 11.40 -3.75 -7.33
N ILE A 85 10.74 -3.64 -6.18
CA ILE A 85 9.59 -4.48 -5.80
C ILE A 85 8.33 -3.61 -5.87
N ARG A 86 7.25 -4.13 -6.45
CA ARG A 86 6.00 -3.39 -6.68
C ARG A 86 4.78 -4.20 -6.32
N LEU A 87 3.77 -3.55 -5.74
CA LEU A 87 2.40 -4.06 -5.70
C LEU A 87 1.68 -3.57 -6.96
N ILE A 88 1.32 -4.50 -7.82
CA ILE A 88 0.66 -4.23 -9.10
C ILE A 88 -0.82 -4.59 -9.00
N LYS A 89 -1.67 -3.82 -9.67
CA LYS A 89 -3.05 -4.16 -9.96
C LYS A 89 -3.27 -4.20 -11.47
N TRP A 90 -3.79 -5.31 -11.96
CA TRP A 90 -4.37 -5.42 -13.29
C TRP A 90 -5.87 -5.27 -13.20
N SER A 91 -6.43 -4.40 -14.03
CA SER A 91 -7.87 -4.18 -14.15
C SER A 91 -8.26 -4.00 -15.61
N TYR A 92 -9.55 -3.83 -15.87
CA TYR A 92 -10.04 -3.50 -17.21
C TYR A 92 -10.39 -2.02 -17.31
N ASP A 93 -10.01 -1.37 -18.41
CA ASP A 93 -10.47 -0.02 -18.74
C ASP A 93 -11.92 -0.03 -19.27
N GLU A 94 -12.46 1.15 -19.59
CA GLU A 94 -13.82 1.29 -20.15
C GLU A 94 -14.03 0.50 -21.46
N ASN A 95 -12.94 0.22 -22.19
CA ASN A 95 -12.93 -0.52 -23.45
C ASN A 95 -12.65 -2.03 -23.25
N LYS A 96 -12.57 -2.50 -22.00
CA LYS A 96 -12.22 -3.88 -21.62
C LYS A 96 -10.81 -4.31 -21.99
N ASN A 97 -9.88 -3.38 -22.16
CA ASN A 97 -8.46 -3.72 -22.26
C ASN A 97 -7.88 -3.95 -20.87
N SER A 98 -7.03 -4.98 -20.74
CA SER A 98 -6.28 -5.18 -19.51
C SER A 98 -5.24 -4.08 -19.36
N VAL A 99 -5.31 -3.35 -18.24
CA VAL A 99 -4.39 -2.26 -17.89
C VAL A 99 -3.64 -2.60 -16.61
N LYS A 100 -2.34 -2.31 -16.59
CA LYS A 100 -1.46 -2.47 -15.42
C LYS A 100 -1.33 -1.14 -14.70
N SER A 101 -1.53 -1.12 -13.39
CA SER A 101 -1.29 0.02 -12.51
C SER A 101 -0.37 -0.36 -11.35
N ILE A 102 0.52 0.55 -10.97
CA ILE A 102 1.38 0.40 -9.78
C ILE A 102 0.60 0.97 -8.60
N LEU A 103 0.32 0.15 -7.60
CA LEU A 103 -0.30 0.59 -6.35
C LEU A 103 0.76 1.10 -5.37
N GLU A 104 1.88 0.40 -5.28
CA GLU A 104 3.01 0.74 -4.41
C GLU A 104 4.31 0.24 -5.04
N GLU A 105 5.43 0.92 -4.77
CA GLU A 105 6.76 0.45 -5.16
C GLU A 105 7.84 0.92 -4.20
N ILE A 106 8.92 0.14 -4.11
CA ILE A 106 10.17 0.55 -3.46
C ILE A 106 11.37 -0.01 -4.23
N ALA A 107 12.44 0.79 -4.32
CA ALA A 107 13.71 0.33 -4.83
C ALA A 107 14.32 -0.73 -3.92
N LEU A 108 14.82 -1.82 -4.50
CA LEU A 108 15.47 -2.89 -3.73
C LEU A 108 16.65 -2.36 -2.90
N GLU A 109 17.39 -1.37 -3.42
CA GLU A 109 18.45 -0.69 -2.69
C GLU A 109 17.93 0.01 -1.42
N GLN A 110 16.84 0.78 -1.54
CA GLN A 110 16.19 1.43 -0.40
C GLN A 110 15.65 0.40 0.60
N LEU A 111 15.09 -0.70 0.11
CA LEU A 111 14.60 -1.79 0.95
C LEU A 111 15.73 -2.41 1.77
N ILE A 112 16.89 -2.67 1.16
CA ILE A 112 18.09 -3.21 1.85
C ILE A 112 18.57 -2.23 2.92
N ILE A 113 18.60 -0.93 2.62
CA ILE A 113 18.98 0.11 3.60
C ILE A 113 18.02 0.09 4.79
N LYS A 114 16.70 -0.02 4.58
CA LYS A 114 15.71 -0.08 5.67
C LYS A 114 15.80 -1.36 6.52
N LEU A 115 16.41 -2.43 5.99
CA LEU A 115 16.55 -3.72 6.68
C LEU A 115 17.87 -3.87 7.45
N SER A 116 18.85 -3.01 7.14
CA SER A 116 20.19 -3.00 7.76
C SER A 116 20.16 -2.25 9.10
#